data_AF-A0A1E7PVI5-F1
#
_entry.id   AF-A0A1E7PVI5-F1
#
_cell.length_a   1.000
_cell.length_b   1.000
_cell.length_c   1.000
_cell.angle_alpha   90.00
_cell.angle_beta   90.00
_cell.angle_gamma   90.00
#
_symmetry.space_group_name_H-M   'P 1'
#
loop_
_entity.id
_entity.type
_entity.pdbx_description
1 polymer ?
#
loop_
_entity_poly.entity_id
_entity_poly.type
_entity_poly.pdbx_seq_one_letter_code
_entity_poly.pdbx_strand_id
1 'polypeptide(L)' 'MSRLELNPNFTDPDAFYAALTDLYRERSGPECERINARLILLLANHIGEQTVLEEAMGIAGQDNAPPAEQPASTLRQH' A
#
# COMPACT_ATOMS: atom_id res chain seq x y z
N MET A 1 -24.06 -0.68 5.73
CA MET A 1 -23.62 -1.66 4.71
C MET A 1 -22.77 -0.90 3.71
N SER A 2 -21.51 -0.69 4.06
CA SER A 2 -20.55 0.02 3.21
C SER A 2 -19.76 -1.02 2.43
N ARG A 3 -19.76 -0.90 1.10
CA ARG A 3 -19.02 -1.73 0.15
C ARG A 3 -17.63 -1.11 -0.05
N LEU A 4 -16.61 -1.92 -0.33
CA LEU A 4 -15.28 -1.40 -0.63
C LEU A 4 -15.34 -0.58 -1.93
N GLU A 5 -15.11 0.72 -1.81
CA GLU A 5 -15.01 1.62 -2.96
C GLU A 5 -13.58 1.55 -3.52
N LEU A 6 -13.41 0.82 -4.61
CA LEU A 6 -12.13 0.70 -5.34
C LEU A 6 -11.83 1.92 -6.22
N ASN A 7 -12.76 2.86 -6.32
CA ASN A 7 -12.56 4.07 -7.10
C ASN A 7 -11.58 4.98 -6.35
N PRO A 8 -10.51 5.49 -6.99
CA PRO A 8 -9.52 6.31 -6.31
C PRO A 8 -10.19 7.59 -5.81
N ASN A 9 -10.51 7.62 -4.51
CA ASN A 9 -10.98 8.81 -3.79
C ASN A 9 -9.78 9.64 -3.29
N PHE A 10 -8.62 9.50 -3.93
CA PHE A 10 -7.44 10.29 -3.64
C PHE A 10 -7.53 11.60 -4.42
N THR A 11 -7.47 12.73 -3.71
CA THR A 11 -7.34 14.05 -4.33
C THR A 11 -6.07 14.15 -5.18
N ASP A 12 -4.99 13.47 -4.75
CA ASP A 12 -3.73 13.42 -5.47
C ASP A 12 -3.00 12.08 -5.17
N PRO A 13 -3.20 11.04 -6.00
CA PRO A 13 -2.57 9.75 -5.79
C PRO A 13 -1.04 9.84 -5.93
N ASP A 14 -0.54 10.73 -6.79
CA ASP A 14 0.89 10.93 -7.08
C ASP A 14 1.63 11.44 -5.83
N ALA A 15 1.06 12.44 -5.15
CA ALA A 15 1.59 12.97 -3.90
C ALA A 15 1.66 11.90 -2.79
N PHE A 16 0.68 11.00 -2.71
CA PHE A 16 0.69 9.90 -1.75
C PHE A 16 1.81 8.89 -2.07
N TYR A 17 1.96 8.48 -3.33
CA TYR A 17 3.04 7.59 -3.75
C TYR A 17 4.42 8.20 -3.55
N ALA A 18 4.58 9.50 -3.80
CA ALA A 18 5.81 10.23 -3.54
C ALA A 18 6.16 10.22 -2.04
N ALA A 19 5.20 10.52 -1.17
CA ALA A 19 5.40 10.48 0.29
C ALA A 19 5.71 9.06 0.79
N LEU A 20 5.08 8.04 0.22
CA LEU A 20 5.32 6.65 0.56
C LEU A 20 6.74 6.21 0.15
N THR A 21 7.17 6.61 -1.04
CA THR A 21 8.52 6.32 -1.56
C THR A 21 9.59 7.02 -0.74
N ASP A 22 9.36 8.28 -0.35
CA ASP A 22 10.27 9.02 0.52
C ASP A 22 10.41 8.34 1.89
N LEU A 23 9.31 7.85 2.46
CA LEU A 23 9.30 7.09 3.71
C LEU A 23 10.17 5.84 3.67
N TYR A 24 10.31 5.20 2.50
CA TYR A 24 11.13 4.00 2.31
C TYR A 24 12.56 4.27 1.84
N ARG A 25 12.86 5.47 1.31
CA ARG A 25 14.15 5.80 0.67
C ARG A 25 15.37 5.50 1.53
N GLU A 26 15.26 5.69 2.84
CA GLU A 26 16.35 5.52 3.79
C GLU A 26 16.19 4.26 4.67
N ARG A 27 15.27 3.36 4.31
CA ARG A 27 14.87 2.21 5.14
C ARG A 27 15.35 0.89 4.56
N SER A 28 15.75 -0.01 5.44
CA SER A 28 16.07 -1.40 5.08
C SER A 28 14.78 -2.18 4.83
N GLY A 29 14.84 -3.24 4.01
CA GLY A 29 13.72 -4.15 3.75
C GLY A 29 12.88 -4.54 4.98
N PRO A 30 13.46 -5.06 6.08
CA PRO A 30 12.70 -5.42 7.28
C PRO A 30 12.06 -4.22 8.00
N GLU A 31 12.59 -3.01 7.80
CA GLU A 31 12.01 -1.80 8.36
C GLU A 31 10.81 -1.32 7.53
N CYS A 32 10.90 -1.43 6.19
CA CYS A 32 9.77 -1.21 5.30
C CYS A 32 8.61 -2.17 5.61
N GLU A 33 8.88 -3.44 5.88
CA GLU A 33 7.83 -4.40 6.28
C GLU A 33 7.12 -4.00 7.58
N ARG A 34 7.87 -3.53 8.59
CA ARG A 34 7.28 -3.04 9.85
C ARG A 34 6.44 -1.78 9.62
N ILE A 35 6.90 -0.87 8.77
CA ILE A 35 6.15 0.33 8.40
C ILE A 35 4.86 -0.05 7.68
N ASN A 36 4.94 -0.97 6.71
CA ASN A 36 3.78 -1.48 5.97
C ASN A 36 2.73 -2.10 6.91
N ALA A 37 3.15 -3.00 7.79
CA ALA A 37 2.23 -3.63 8.75
C ALA A 37 1.55 -2.59 9.65
N ARG A 38 2.29 -1.61 10.14
CA ARG A 38 1.76 -0.54 10.99
C ARG A 38 0.83 0.40 10.22
N LEU A 39 1.15 0.73 8.97
CA LEU A 39 0.33 1.55 8.09
C LEU A 39 -1.00 0.85 7.79
N ILE A 40 -0.98 -0.43 7.45
CA ILE A 40 -2.18 -1.26 7.22
C ILE A 40 -3.10 -1.23 8.45
N LEU A 41 -2.54 -1.42 9.66
CA LEU A 41 -3.32 -1.37 10.89
C LEU A 41 -3.95 0.01 11.15
N LEU A 42 -3.20 1.09 10.90
CA LEU A 42 -3.74 2.45 11.05
C LEU A 42 -4.87 2.73 10.07
N LEU A 43 -4.72 2.32 8.81
CA LEU A 43 -5.76 2.46 7.79
C LEU A 43 -6.98 1.59 8.13
N ALA A 44 -6.75 0.37 8.61
CA ALA A 44 -7.82 -0.52 9.06
C ALA A 44 -8.64 0.10 10.20
N ASN A 45 -7.96 0.69 11.18
CA ASN A 45 -8.61 1.41 12.28
C ASN A 45 -9.35 2.66 11.80
N HIS A 46 -8.84 3.36 10.78
CA HIS A 46 -9.50 4.52 10.20
C HIS A 46 -10.78 4.14 9.43
N ILE A 47 -10.76 3.03 8.70
CA ILE A 47 -11.93 2.49 7.99
C ILE A 47 -13.01 2.04 8.97
N GLY A 48 -12.62 1.38 10.07
CA GLY A 48 -13.51 1.02 11.19
C GLY A 48 -14.54 -0.09 10.90
N GLU A 49 -14.68 -0.53 9.66
CA GLU A 49 -15.68 -1.51 9.21
C GLU A 49 -15.04 -2.86 8.87
N GLN A 50 -15.30 -3.88 9.69
CA GLN A 50 -14.72 -5.22 9.53
C GLN A 50 -15.04 -5.86 8.17
N THR A 51 -16.27 -5.72 7.68
CA THR A 51 -16.70 -6.27 6.39
C THR A 51 -15.94 -5.66 5.21
N VAL A 52 -15.57 -4.38 5.30
CA VAL A 52 -14.77 -3.69 4.27
C VAL A 52 -13.33 -4.22 4.27
N LEU A 53 -12.78 -4.49 5.46
CA LEU A 53 -11.44 -5.07 5.61
C LEU A 53 -11.37 -6.51 5.11
N GLU A 54 -12.39 -7.33 5.38
CA GLU A 54 -12.48 -8.69 4.87
C GLU A 54 -12.60 -8.73 3.35
N GLU A 55 -13.41 -7.84 2.76
CA GLU A 55 -13.52 -7.69 1.30
C GLU A 55 -12.18 -7.26 0.69
N ALA A 56 -11.49 -6.29 1.30
CA ALA A 56 -10.16 -5.84 0.88
C ALA A 56 -9.10 -6.95 0.94
N MET A 57 -9.08 -7.75 2.01
CA MET A 57 -8.16 -8.89 2.13
C MET A 57 -8.45 -9.97 1.08
N GLY A 58 -9.73 -10.24 0.80
CA GLY A 58 -10.14 -11.16 -0.25
C GLY A 58 -9.68 -10.72 -1.63
N ILE A 59 -9.75 -9.42 -1.94
CA ILE A 59 -9.29 -8.84 -3.20
C ILE A 59 -7.76 -8.82 -3.28
N ALA A 60 -7.06 -8.41 -2.21
CA ALA A 60 -5.60 -8.34 -2.19
C ALA A 60 -4.93 -9.72 -2.29
N GLY A 61 -5.59 -10.77 -1.81
CA GLY A 61 -5.14 -12.16 -1.93
C GLY A 61 -5.43 -12.81 -3.29
N GLN A 62 -6.27 -12.17 -4.13
CA GLN A 62 -6.40 -12.55 -5.54
C GLN A 62 -5.24 -11.91 -6.29
N ASP A 63 -4.44 -12.72 -6.97
CA ASP A 63 -3.20 -12.37 -7.70
C ASP A 63 -3.49 -11.41 -8.89
N ASN A 64 -3.92 -10.19 -8.57
CA ASN A 64 -4.23 -9.08 -9.47
C ASN A 64 -3.86 -7.74 -8.81
N ALA A 65 -2.97 -7.76 -7.82
CA ALA A 65 -2.33 -6.54 -7.37
C ALA A 65 -1.48 -6.02 -8.55
N PRO A 66 -1.63 -4.74 -8.98
CA PRO A 66 -0.69 -4.16 -9.93
C PRO A 66 0.70 -4.40 -9.35
N PRO A 67 1.66 -4.91 -10.15
CA PRO A 67 2.99 -5.20 -9.66
C PRO A 67 3.49 -3.92 -9.01
N ALA A 68 3.62 -3.93 -7.69
CA ALA A 68 4.16 -2.80 -6.94
C ALA A 68 5.44 -2.44 -7.69
N GLU A 69 5.45 -1.30 -8.38
CA GLU A 69 6.52 -0.91 -9.28
C GLU A 69 7.79 -0.90 -8.45
N GLN A 70 8.53 -2.00 -8.54
CA GLN A 70 9.82 -2.16 -7.92
C GLN A 70 10.66 -1.08 -8.60
N PRO A 71 11.11 -0.02 -7.90
CA PRO A 71 11.93 0.97 -8.52
C PRO A 71 13.13 0.23 -9.08
N ALA A 72 13.27 0.34 -10.40
CA ALA A 72 14.18 -0.42 -11.21
C ALA A 72 15.53 -0.58 -10.50
N SER A 73 15.84 -1.82 -10.09
CA SER A 73 17.22 -2.27 -9.90
C SER A 73 17.91 -2.37 -11.26
N THR A 74 17.87 -1.28 -12.05
CA THR A 74 18.79 -1.03 -13.14
C THR A 74 19.93 -0.20 -12.58
N LEU A 75 20.70 -0.80 -11.66
CA LEU A 75 22.10 -0.42 -11.50
C LEU A 75 22.93 -1.46 -12.23
N ARG A 76 22.97 -1.29 -13.56
CA ARG A 76 23.99 -1.84 -14.43
C ARG A 76 25.26 -1.02 -14.26
N GLN A 77 26.33 -1.65 -13.76
CA GLN A 77 27.78 -1.41 -13.96
C GLN A 77 28.51 -2.10 -12.79
N HIS A 78 29.39 -3.08 -12.95
CA HIS A 78 30.35 -3.40 -14.00
C HIS A 78 30.79 -4.87 -13.88
#